data_AF-A0A4P6VTB4-F1
#
_entry.id   AF-A0A4P6VTB4-F1
#
_cell.length_a   1.000
_cell.length_b   1.000
_cell.length_c   1.000
_cell.angle_alpha   90.00
_cell.angle_beta   90.00
_cell.angle_gamma   90.00
#
_symmetry.space_group_name_H-M   'P 1'
#
loop_
_entity.id
_entity.type
_entity.pdbx_description
1 polymer ?
#
loop_
_entity_poly.entity_id
_entity_poly.type
_entity_poly.pdbx_seq_one_letter_code
_entity_poly.pdbx_strand_id
1 'polypeptide(L)'
;MKNWSAITKLGFIKTHELKLQNGRFKFLPLIPHEELDSLGFKNKSCVYIWGAERENQAGEIVYVGKAGGGVATRLTQHEGGFVNSGTGKKNLEELSKLMESGCRIYVFSRVAEIIKLFDVDVSLYSTEEEALIERLSPWLNRARNTSNYKNSAIPLGVKVQEISLDYLPHHDEVEAFLDSLAIEDKELFSRLLTWVLDLNATKHLSQKVIGGYTGQPLKMNGKRMLTFAEFGEKGRALPNAWRIRLSLEDNVGVVLPLDFKSPTLEEDLVDIKYNTKAFSPKNVRDFLADPQKYTTLI
;
A
#
# COMPACT_ATOMS: atom_id res chain seq x y z
N MET A 1 -12.92 -7.91 -15.32
CA MET A 1 -13.75 -9.09 -14.97
C MET A 1 -14.69 -8.71 -13.82
N LYS A 2 -15.69 -7.85 -14.07
CA LYS A 2 -16.54 -7.20 -13.04
C LYS A 2 -17.99 -7.74 -12.99
N ASN A 3 -18.23 -8.93 -13.54
CA ASN A 3 -19.58 -9.48 -13.73
C ASN A 3 -19.88 -10.58 -12.70
N TRP A 4 -21.16 -10.80 -12.40
CA TRP A 4 -21.68 -11.76 -11.43
C TRP A 4 -21.13 -13.18 -11.55
N SER A 5 -20.87 -13.65 -12.78
CA SER A 5 -20.31 -14.97 -13.04
C SER A 5 -18.93 -15.20 -12.41
N ALA A 6 -18.20 -14.12 -12.10
CA ALA A 6 -16.92 -14.21 -11.42
C ALA A 6 -17.07 -14.52 -9.92
N ILE A 7 -18.11 -14.02 -9.25
CA ILE A 7 -18.27 -14.19 -7.80
C ILE A 7 -19.00 -15.49 -7.44
N THR A 8 -19.90 -15.99 -8.28
CA THR A 8 -20.52 -17.31 -8.07
C THR A 8 -19.48 -18.43 -8.13
N LYS A 9 -18.48 -18.33 -9.02
CA LYS A 9 -17.33 -19.25 -9.06
C LYS A 9 -16.46 -19.18 -7.79
N LEU A 10 -16.51 -18.06 -7.08
CA LEU A 10 -15.83 -17.88 -5.79
C LEU A 10 -16.71 -18.33 -4.61
N GLY A 11 -17.86 -18.98 -4.85
CA GLY A 11 -18.72 -19.52 -3.78
C GLY A 11 -19.61 -18.48 -3.10
N PHE A 12 -19.79 -17.29 -3.68
CA PHE A 12 -20.72 -16.30 -3.15
C PHE A 12 -22.17 -16.67 -3.45
N ILE A 13 -23.04 -16.49 -2.46
CA ILE A 13 -24.49 -16.72 -2.55
C ILE A 13 -25.21 -15.37 -2.43
N LYS A 14 -26.24 -15.13 -3.24
CA LYS A 14 -27.09 -13.92 -3.13
C LYS A 14 -27.97 -14.06 -1.88
N THR A 15 -27.77 -13.21 -0.87
CA THR A 15 -28.41 -13.37 0.45
C THR A 15 -29.40 -12.27 0.81
N HIS A 16 -29.17 -11.03 0.39
CA HIS A 16 -30.04 -9.89 0.74
C HIS A 16 -30.26 -8.96 -0.46
N GLU A 17 -31.28 -8.11 -0.36
CA GLU A 17 -31.56 -7.01 -1.29
C GLU A 17 -31.80 -5.72 -0.50
N LEU A 18 -31.21 -4.61 -0.95
CA LEU A 18 -31.49 -3.29 -0.38
C LEU A 18 -32.82 -2.77 -0.94
N LYS A 19 -33.75 -2.42 -0.06
CA LYS A 19 -35.04 -1.82 -0.43
C LYS A 19 -35.35 -0.61 0.43
N LEU A 20 -36.11 0.33 -0.14
CA LEU A 20 -36.76 1.39 0.62
C LEU A 20 -38.02 0.82 1.27
N GLN A 21 -38.03 0.71 2.60
CA GLN A 21 -39.17 0.24 3.39
C GLN A 21 -39.51 1.29 4.46
N ASN A 22 -40.77 1.77 4.46
CA ASN A 22 -41.25 2.76 5.42
C ASN A 22 -40.35 4.01 5.51
N GLY A 23 -39.89 4.50 4.34
CA GLY A 23 -39.01 5.67 4.24
C GLY A 23 -37.57 5.43 4.70
N ARG A 24 -37.16 4.18 4.96
CA ARG A 24 -35.79 3.82 5.34
C ARG A 24 -35.23 2.73 4.45
N PHE A 25 -33.97 2.84 4.08
CA PHE A 25 -33.28 1.79 3.34
C PHE A 25 -32.91 0.64 4.28
N LYS A 26 -33.29 -0.57 3.89
CA LYS A 26 -33.05 -1.80 4.63
C LYS A 26 -32.57 -2.93 3.73
N PHE A 27 -31.64 -3.73 4.24
CA PHE A 27 -31.22 -4.97 3.61
C PHE A 27 -32.15 -6.10 4.06
N LEU A 28 -33.02 -6.53 3.14
CA LEU A 28 -33.98 -7.59 3.40
C LEU A 28 -33.41 -8.93 2.91
N PRO A 29 -33.51 -10.00 3.71
CA PRO A 29 -33.03 -11.32 3.30
C PRO A 29 -33.85 -11.86 2.12
N LEU A 30 -33.17 -12.54 1.20
CA LEU A 30 -33.76 -13.20 0.03
C LEU A 30 -33.94 -14.70 0.22
N ILE A 31 -33.29 -15.27 1.23
CA ILE A 31 -33.42 -16.66 1.64
C ILE A 31 -33.96 -16.74 3.07
N PRO A 32 -34.63 -17.83 3.47
CA PRO A 32 -35.16 -18.00 4.81
C PRO A 32 -34.11 -17.80 5.90
N HIS A 33 -34.53 -17.29 7.06
CA HIS A 33 -33.62 -17.08 8.20
C HIS A 33 -32.93 -18.37 8.67
N GLU A 34 -33.63 -19.50 8.64
CA GLU A 34 -33.08 -20.81 8.98
C GLU A 34 -31.95 -21.21 8.02
N GLU A 35 -32.09 -20.87 6.73
CA GLU A 35 -31.07 -21.12 5.73
C GLU A 35 -29.84 -20.23 5.94
N LEU A 36 -30.04 -18.92 6.23
CA LEU A 36 -28.95 -18.01 6.61
C LEU A 36 -28.15 -18.52 7.81
N ASP A 37 -28.84 -19.07 8.81
CA ASP A 37 -28.24 -19.60 10.02
C ASP A 37 -27.47 -20.90 9.72
N SER A 38 -28.06 -21.81 8.94
CA SER A 38 -27.40 -23.07 8.53
C SER A 38 -26.13 -22.83 7.71
N LEU A 39 -26.13 -21.80 6.87
CA LEU A 39 -24.97 -21.38 6.06
C LEU A 39 -23.95 -20.57 6.89
N GLY A 40 -24.25 -20.24 8.15
CA GLY A 40 -23.35 -19.53 9.06
C GLY A 40 -23.30 -18.02 8.87
N PHE A 41 -24.19 -17.43 8.07
CA PHE A 41 -24.16 -16.00 7.75
C PHE A 41 -24.58 -15.08 8.91
N LYS A 42 -25.11 -15.63 10.01
CA LYS A 42 -25.50 -14.85 11.19
C LYS A 42 -24.39 -14.69 12.24
N ASN A 43 -23.46 -15.64 12.31
CA ASN A 43 -22.50 -15.72 13.41
C ASN A 43 -21.05 -16.02 13.00
N LYS A 44 -20.80 -16.47 11.76
CA LYS A 44 -19.43 -16.71 11.28
C LYS A 44 -18.86 -15.47 10.61
N SER A 45 -17.53 -15.38 10.60
CA SER A 45 -16.82 -14.36 9.86
C SER A 45 -17.03 -14.54 8.35
N CYS A 46 -17.42 -13.47 7.67
CA CYS A 46 -17.82 -13.48 6.27
C CYS A 46 -17.18 -12.33 5.50
N VAL A 47 -17.10 -12.50 4.18
CA VAL A 47 -16.96 -11.40 3.22
C VAL A 47 -18.26 -11.27 2.45
N TYR A 48 -18.65 -10.03 2.14
CA TYR A 48 -19.84 -9.73 1.37
C TYR A 48 -19.58 -8.66 0.32
N ILE A 49 -20.41 -8.68 -0.70
CA ILE A 49 -20.32 -7.81 -1.88
C ILE A 49 -21.68 -7.16 -2.07
N TRP A 50 -21.70 -5.85 -2.31
CA TRP A 50 -22.87 -5.20 -2.90
C TRP A 50 -22.67 -5.12 -4.40
N GLY A 51 -23.70 -5.46 -5.16
CA GLY A 51 -23.69 -5.13 -6.56
C GLY A 51 -25.04 -4.70 -7.09
N ALA A 52 -24.96 -3.90 -8.14
CA ALA A 52 -26.05 -3.25 -8.82
C ALA A 52 -26.41 -4.07 -10.07
N GLU A 53 -27.64 -4.54 -10.14
CA GLU A 53 -28.17 -5.32 -11.26
C GLU A 53 -29.22 -4.50 -11.98
N ARG A 54 -29.10 -4.38 -13.31
CA ARG A 54 -30.12 -3.82 -14.19
C ARG A 54 -30.65 -4.93 -15.09
N GLU A 55 -31.92 -4.85 -15.42
CA GLU A 55 -32.55 -5.79 -16.36
C GLU A 55 -31.75 -5.85 -17.68
N ASN A 56 -31.46 -7.06 -18.14
CA ASN A 56 -30.70 -7.35 -19.37
C ASN A 56 -29.27 -6.80 -19.41
N GLN A 57 -28.68 -6.46 -18.27
CA GLN A 57 -27.28 -6.04 -18.19
C GLN A 57 -26.49 -6.91 -17.21
N ALA A 58 -25.21 -7.10 -17.51
CA ALA A 58 -24.25 -7.62 -16.55
C ALA A 58 -24.24 -6.70 -15.33
N GLY A 59 -24.50 -7.24 -14.14
CA GLY A 59 -24.45 -6.39 -12.96
C GLY A 59 -23.04 -6.05 -12.54
N GLU A 60 -22.96 -4.97 -11.78
CA GLU A 60 -21.75 -4.30 -11.39
C GLU A 60 -21.50 -4.49 -9.90
N ILE A 61 -20.26 -4.84 -9.55
CA ILE A 61 -19.83 -4.88 -8.16
C ILE A 61 -19.44 -3.47 -7.72
N VAL A 62 -20.18 -2.93 -6.75
CA VAL A 62 -20.02 -1.54 -6.31
C VAL A 62 -19.31 -1.42 -4.96
N TYR A 63 -19.41 -2.45 -4.09
CA TYR A 63 -18.80 -2.45 -2.76
C TYR A 63 -18.39 -3.87 -2.34
N VAL A 64 -17.30 -3.97 -1.59
CA VAL A 64 -16.87 -5.19 -0.88
C VAL A 64 -16.69 -4.84 0.59
N GLY A 65 -17.11 -5.70 1.49
CA GLY A 65 -16.89 -5.51 2.92
C GLY A 65 -16.75 -6.81 3.70
N LYS A 66 -16.24 -6.69 4.92
CA LYS A 66 -16.09 -7.82 5.86
C LYS A 66 -17.03 -7.76 7.04
N ALA A 67 -17.36 -8.92 7.58
CA ALA A 67 -18.24 -9.07 8.74
C ALA A 67 -17.71 -10.14 9.69
N GLY A 68 -17.04 -9.73 10.78
CA GLY A 68 -16.48 -10.67 11.76
C GLY A 68 -17.55 -11.47 12.54
N GLY A 69 -18.70 -10.84 12.83
CA GLY A 69 -19.82 -11.44 13.57
C GLY A 69 -21.05 -11.75 12.71
N GLY A 70 -20.85 -12.13 11.44
CA GLY A 70 -21.94 -12.43 10.51
C GLY A 70 -22.43 -11.22 9.70
N VAL A 71 -22.87 -11.50 8.47
CA VAL A 71 -23.29 -10.48 7.50
C VAL A 71 -24.59 -9.80 7.94
N ALA A 72 -25.54 -10.52 8.56
CA ALA A 72 -26.81 -9.94 8.99
C ALA A 72 -26.58 -8.77 9.97
N THR A 73 -25.76 -9.00 11.01
CA THR A 73 -25.35 -7.98 11.99
C THR A 73 -24.68 -6.79 11.31
N ARG A 74 -23.77 -7.06 10.35
CA ARG A 74 -23.06 -6.00 9.64
C ARG A 74 -23.98 -5.16 8.75
N LEU A 75 -24.99 -5.76 8.12
CA LEU A 75 -25.96 -5.03 7.31
C LEU A 75 -26.82 -4.10 8.17
N THR A 76 -27.25 -4.52 9.36
CA THR A 76 -27.92 -3.64 10.33
C THR A 76 -27.04 -2.46 10.75
N GLN A 77 -25.73 -2.67 10.91
CA GLN A 77 -24.79 -1.59 11.18
C GLN A 77 -24.71 -0.59 10.02
N HIS A 78 -24.73 -1.05 8.76
CA HIS A 78 -24.81 -0.17 7.60
C HIS A 78 -26.10 0.64 7.56
N GLU A 79 -27.24 0.01 7.83
CA GLU A 79 -28.55 0.71 7.93
C GLU A 79 -28.51 1.84 8.97
N GLY A 80 -27.94 1.57 10.15
CA GLY A 80 -27.72 2.60 11.17
C GLY A 80 -26.74 3.69 10.68
N GLY A 81 -25.69 3.28 9.97
CA GLY A 81 -24.69 4.17 9.38
C GLY A 81 -25.26 5.11 8.32
N PHE A 82 -26.27 4.69 7.56
CA PHE A 82 -26.97 5.53 6.57
C PHE A 82 -27.63 6.76 7.20
N VAL A 83 -28.01 6.67 8.47
CA VAL A 83 -28.63 7.78 9.21
C VAL A 83 -27.60 8.54 10.04
N ASN A 84 -26.68 7.81 10.69
CA ASN A 84 -25.90 8.35 11.79
C ASN A 84 -24.42 8.63 11.45
N SER A 85 -23.94 8.24 10.26
CA SER A 85 -22.52 8.40 9.89
C SER A 85 -22.33 9.17 8.58
N GLY A 86 -21.29 10.00 8.51
CA GLY A 86 -20.95 10.74 7.29
C GLY A 86 -20.63 9.82 6.11
N THR A 87 -19.86 8.75 6.35
CA THR A 87 -19.53 7.76 5.32
C THR A 87 -20.75 6.97 4.86
N GLY A 88 -21.62 6.55 5.79
CA GLY A 88 -22.84 5.82 5.47
C GLY A 88 -23.83 6.68 4.70
N LYS A 89 -24.04 7.95 5.08
CA LYS A 89 -24.89 8.90 4.33
C LYS A 89 -24.44 9.02 2.88
N LYS A 90 -23.14 9.26 2.66
CA LYS A 90 -22.62 9.36 1.29
C LYS A 90 -22.74 8.04 0.53
N ASN A 91 -22.61 6.88 1.18
CA ASN A 91 -22.81 5.58 0.51
C ASN A 91 -24.27 5.44 0.09
N LEU A 92 -25.20 5.85 0.96
CA LEU A 92 -26.61 5.82 0.65
C LEU A 92 -26.98 6.77 -0.51
N GLU A 93 -26.38 7.96 -0.58
CA GLU A 93 -26.58 8.89 -1.70
C GLU A 93 -26.25 8.22 -3.04
N GLU A 94 -25.10 7.55 -3.13
CA GLU A 94 -24.70 6.84 -4.36
C GLU A 94 -25.57 5.62 -4.68
N LEU A 95 -25.96 4.85 -3.66
CA LEU A 95 -26.89 3.73 -3.83
C LEU A 95 -28.27 4.20 -4.29
N SER A 96 -28.76 5.33 -3.76
CA SER A 96 -30.03 5.94 -4.15
C SER A 96 -30.03 6.31 -5.63
N LYS A 97 -28.96 6.96 -6.12
CA LYS A 97 -28.82 7.29 -7.56
C LYS A 97 -28.89 6.05 -8.45
N LEU A 98 -28.22 4.96 -8.06
CA LEU A 98 -28.29 3.70 -8.80
C LEU A 98 -29.72 3.16 -8.83
N MET A 99 -30.41 3.17 -7.69
CA MET A 99 -31.79 2.68 -7.59
C MET A 99 -32.78 3.55 -8.38
N GLU A 100 -32.64 4.87 -8.33
CA GLU A 100 -33.41 5.83 -9.14
C GLU A 100 -33.20 5.61 -10.64
N SER A 101 -31.97 5.23 -11.03
CA SER A 101 -31.68 4.88 -12.41
C SER A 101 -32.28 3.54 -12.83
N GLY A 102 -32.91 2.77 -11.94
CA GLY A 102 -33.53 1.47 -12.22
C GLY A 102 -32.68 0.24 -11.87
N CYS A 103 -31.60 0.39 -11.12
CA CYS A 103 -30.82 -0.75 -10.63
C CYS A 103 -31.41 -1.35 -9.34
N ARG A 104 -31.30 -2.67 -9.17
CA ARG A 104 -31.53 -3.37 -7.90
C ARG A 104 -30.20 -3.64 -7.23
N ILE A 105 -30.12 -3.40 -5.92
CA ILE A 105 -28.89 -3.61 -5.15
C ILE A 105 -29.02 -4.89 -4.34
N TYR A 106 -28.12 -5.83 -4.62
CA TYR A 106 -28.07 -7.13 -3.95
C TYR A 106 -26.81 -7.29 -3.11
N VAL A 107 -26.93 -8.07 -2.04
CA VAL A 107 -25.80 -8.52 -1.22
C VAL A 107 -25.51 -9.97 -1.53
N PHE A 108 -24.25 -10.25 -1.82
CA PHE A 108 -23.73 -11.59 -1.98
C PHE A 108 -22.77 -11.88 -0.83
N SER A 109 -22.89 -13.05 -0.21
CA SER A 109 -22.13 -13.39 0.99
C SER A 109 -21.41 -14.72 0.82
N ARG A 110 -20.25 -14.82 1.45
CA ARG A 110 -19.46 -16.04 1.60
C ARG A 110 -18.87 -16.10 3.01
N VAL A 111 -18.97 -17.26 3.66
CA VAL A 111 -18.26 -17.51 4.92
C VAL A 111 -16.77 -17.63 4.59
N ALA A 112 -15.96 -16.86 5.31
CA ALA A 112 -14.52 -16.83 5.09
C ALA A 112 -13.87 -18.12 5.58
N GLU A 113 -12.81 -18.52 4.90
CA GLU A 113 -12.03 -19.68 5.30
C GLU A 113 -11.29 -19.42 6.63
N ILE A 114 -10.99 -20.50 7.36
CA ILE A 114 -10.21 -20.48 8.59
C ILE A 114 -8.93 -21.28 8.33
N ILE A 115 -7.79 -20.66 8.63
CA ILE A 115 -6.48 -21.32 8.55
C ILE A 115 -5.83 -21.33 9.92
N LYS A 116 -4.86 -22.23 10.10
CA LYS A 116 -4.06 -22.30 11.32
C LYS A 116 -2.76 -21.52 11.15
N LEU A 117 -2.56 -20.49 11.97
CA LEU A 117 -1.32 -19.71 12.05
C LEU A 117 -0.79 -19.77 13.48
N PHE A 118 0.44 -20.25 13.66
CA PHE A 118 1.04 -20.45 14.98
C PHE A 118 0.15 -21.27 15.93
N ASP A 119 -0.47 -22.32 15.40
CA ASP A 119 -1.45 -23.16 16.10
C ASP A 119 -2.76 -22.47 16.53
N VAL A 120 -3.00 -21.23 16.07
CA VAL A 120 -4.23 -20.47 16.30
C VAL A 120 -5.09 -20.47 15.05
N ASP A 121 -6.39 -20.74 15.21
CA ASP A 121 -7.36 -20.62 14.13
C ASP A 121 -7.65 -19.14 13.83
N VAL A 122 -7.35 -18.73 12.60
CA VAL A 122 -7.51 -17.36 12.13
C VAL A 122 -8.44 -17.36 10.91
N SER A 123 -9.53 -16.58 10.99
CA SER A 123 -10.40 -16.39 9.83
C SER A 123 -9.78 -15.42 8.85
N LEU A 124 -9.82 -15.78 7.57
CA LEU A 124 -9.28 -15.01 6.46
C LEU A 124 -10.20 -13.86 6.01
N TYR A 125 -11.32 -13.58 6.69
CA TYR A 125 -12.31 -12.58 6.26
C TYR A 125 -11.74 -11.16 6.01
N SER A 126 -10.67 -10.78 6.72
CA SER A 126 -9.98 -9.51 6.44
C SER A 126 -9.08 -9.58 5.21
N THR A 127 -8.29 -10.65 5.08
CA THR A 127 -7.42 -10.87 3.92
C THR A 127 -8.21 -11.06 2.63
N GLU A 128 -9.33 -11.81 2.69
CA GLU A 128 -10.24 -12.01 1.57
C GLU A 128 -10.90 -10.69 1.13
N GLU A 129 -11.33 -9.83 2.07
CA GLU A 129 -11.87 -8.50 1.76
C GLU A 129 -10.86 -7.66 0.97
N GLU A 130 -9.62 -7.59 1.45
CA GLU A 130 -8.55 -6.85 0.78
C GLU A 130 -8.26 -7.38 -0.63
N ALA A 131 -8.11 -8.70 -0.76
CA ALA A 131 -7.89 -9.34 -2.05
C ALA A 131 -9.04 -9.11 -3.04
N LEU A 132 -10.29 -9.09 -2.55
CA LEU A 132 -11.47 -8.82 -3.37
C LEU A 132 -11.59 -7.35 -3.76
N ILE A 133 -11.27 -6.41 -2.87
CA ILE A 133 -11.20 -4.98 -3.20
C ILE A 133 -10.16 -4.74 -4.28
N GLU A 134 -8.95 -5.30 -4.15
CA GLU A 134 -7.89 -5.17 -5.14
C GLU A 134 -8.31 -5.76 -6.49
N ARG A 135 -8.81 -7.01 -6.48
CA ARG A 135 -9.22 -7.73 -7.71
C ARG A 135 -10.39 -7.09 -8.44
N LEU A 136 -11.37 -6.55 -7.72
CA LEU A 136 -12.64 -6.10 -8.29
C LEU A 136 -12.71 -4.58 -8.45
N SER A 137 -11.88 -3.84 -7.70
CA SER A 137 -11.82 -2.38 -7.66
C SER A 137 -13.22 -1.72 -7.53
N PRO A 138 -14.01 -2.08 -6.51
CA PRO A 138 -15.33 -1.49 -6.26
C PRO A 138 -15.21 -0.01 -5.93
N TRP A 139 -16.01 0.84 -6.57
CA TRP A 139 -15.86 2.29 -6.46
C TRP A 139 -16.48 2.90 -5.19
N LEU A 140 -17.37 2.20 -4.47
CA LEU A 140 -17.87 2.66 -3.16
C LEU A 140 -16.90 2.35 -2.00
N ASN A 141 -15.87 1.54 -2.22
CA ASN A 141 -14.77 1.43 -1.28
C ASN A 141 -13.91 2.71 -1.38
N ARG A 142 -14.34 3.78 -0.67
CA ARG A 142 -13.76 5.14 -0.70
C ARG A 142 -12.36 5.21 -0.11
N ALA A 143 -12.14 4.42 0.93
CA ALA A 143 -10.81 3.91 1.14
C ALA A 143 -10.59 2.99 -0.06
N ARG A 144 -9.92 3.52 -1.10
CA ARG A 144 -8.81 2.74 -1.60
C ARG A 144 -7.97 2.51 -0.34
N ASN A 145 -8.26 1.41 0.37
CA ASN A 145 -7.16 0.58 0.77
C ASN A 145 -6.45 0.39 -0.58
N THR A 146 -5.50 1.28 -0.87
CA THR A 146 -4.24 0.82 -1.39
C THR A 146 -3.82 -0.19 -0.35
N SER A 147 -4.41 -1.39 -0.43
CA SER A 147 -3.78 -2.55 0.12
C SER A 147 -2.39 -2.42 -0.43
N ASN A 148 -1.41 -2.36 0.46
CA ASN A 148 0.00 -2.40 0.09
C ASN A 148 0.34 -3.80 -0.46
N TYR A 149 -0.56 -4.35 -1.28
CA TYR A 149 -0.60 -5.63 -1.94
C TYR A 149 -1.15 -5.41 -3.36
N LYS A 150 -0.52 -4.52 -4.12
CA LYS A 150 -0.57 -4.69 -5.59
C LYS A 150 0.10 -6.02 -5.87
N ASN A 151 -0.59 -6.93 -6.55
CA ASN A 151 -0.12 -8.26 -6.94
C ASN A 151 1.36 -8.30 -7.33
N SER A 152 2.22 -8.57 -6.34
CA SER A 152 3.45 -9.31 -6.52
C SER A 152 3.04 -10.77 -6.73
N ALA A 153 2.51 -11.07 -7.91
CA ALA A 153 2.75 -12.38 -8.50
C ALA A 153 4.23 -12.43 -8.87
N ILE A 154 5.07 -12.50 -7.83
CA ILE A 154 6.43 -12.97 -7.93
C ILE A 154 6.29 -14.43 -8.34
N PRO A 155 6.86 -14.87 -9.47
CA PRO A 155 7.02 -16.30 -9.74
C PRO A 155 7.67 -16.91 -8.49
N LEU A 156 7.07 -17.96 -7.90
CA LEU A 156 7.65 -18.69 -6.77
C LEU A 156 9.18 -18.84 -7.01
N GLY A 157 9.99 -18.03 -6.33
CA GLY A 157 11.43 -17.99 -6.62
C GLY A 157 12.21 -16.71 -6.27
N VAL A 158 11.60 -15.52 -6.21
CA VAL A 158 12.39 -14.30 -5.89
C VAL A 158 12.28 -13.97 -4.41
N LYS A 159 13.32 -14.30 -3.64
CA LYS A 159 13.50 -13.84 -2.25
C LYS A 159 13.68 -12.31 -2.27
N VAL A 160 12.72 -11.57 -1.72
CA VAL A 160 12.99 -10.22 -1.22
C VAL A 160 13.93 -10.41 -0.02
N GLN A 161 15.11 -9.83 -0.08
CA GLN A 161 16.06 -9.87 1.02
C GLN A 161 15.51 -8.94 2.11
N GLU A 162 15.02 -9.51 3.21
CA GLU A 162 14.71 -8.73 4.42
C GLU A 162 16.00 -8.06 4.90
N ILE A 163 16.06 -6.74 4.83
CA ILE A 163 17.16 -5.97 5.39
C ILE A 163 16.82 -5.77 6.86
N SER A 164 17.55 -6.42 7.76
CA SER A 164 17.48 -6.07 9.18
C SER A 164 18.03 -4.65 9.35
N LEU A 165 17.17 -3.74 9.83
CA LEU A 165 17.51 -2.34 10.11
C LEU A 165 18.10 -2.16 11.51
N ASP A 166 18.18 -3.22 12.32
CA ASP A 166 18.59 -3.20 13.73
C ASP A 166 20.00 -2.64 13.94
N TYR A 167 20.81 -2.64 12.89
CA TYR A 167 22.19 -2.14 12.88
C TYR A 167 22.31 -0.67 12.46
N LEU A 168 21.21 -0.03 12.02
CA LEU A 168 21.20 1.38 11.64
C LEU A 168 21.00 2.27 12.87
N PRO A 169 21.77 3.36 13.01
CA PRO A 169 21.50 4.37 14.01
C PRO A 169 20.18 5.08 13.68
N HIS A 170 19.34 5.28 14.70
CA HIS A 170 17.98 5.83 14.54
C HIS A 170 17.13 5.01 13.56
N HIS A 171 17.17 3.67 13.71
CA HIS A 171 16.39 2.75 12.86
C HIS A 171 14.90 3.07 12.88
N ASP A 172 14.37 3.56 14.00
CA ASP A 172 13.01 4.05 14.16
C ASP A 172 12.68 5.19 13.19
N GLU A 173 13.60 6.12 12.95
CA GLU A 173 13.41 7.19 11.96
C GLU A 173 13.47 6.69 10.51
N VAL A 174 14.32 5.70 10.23
CA VAL A 174 14.44 5.09 8.90
C VAL A 174 13.24 4.20 8.60
N GLU A 175 12.76 3.46 9.60
CA GLU A 175 11.55 2.63 9.55
C GLU A 175 10.31 3.50 9.37
N ALA A 176 10.16 4.57 10.15
CA ALA A 176 9.07 5.53 9.97
C ALA A 176 9.09 6.17 8.57
N PHE A 177 10.27 6.45 8.01
CA PHE A 177 10.37 6.92 6.63
C PHE A 177 9.96 5.84 5.63
N LEU A 178 10.49 4.62 5.76
CA LEU A 178 10.13 3.48 4.92
C LEU A 178 8.62 3.19 4.95
N ASP A 179 7.97 3.37 6.09
CA ASP A 179 6.53 3.18 6.27
C ASP A 179 5.71 4.34 5.70
N SER A 180 6.31 5.52 5.57
CA SER A 180 5.70 6.66 4.89
C SER A 180 5.76 6.59 3.36
N LEU A 181 6.66 5.75 2.80
CA LEU A 181 6.85 5.63 1.35
C LEU A 181 5.78 4.75 0.68
N ALA A 182 5.48 5.07 -0.57
CA ALA A 182 4.79 4.14 -1.47
C ALA A 182 5.65 2.88 -1.70
N ILE A 183 5.05 1.72 -1.95
CA ILE A 183 5.81 0.45 -2.08
C ILE A 183 6.90 0.53 -3.14
N GLU A 184 6.61 1.11 -4.30
CA GLU A 184 7.59 1.21 -5.39
C GLU A 184 8.80 2.06 -4.99
N ASP A 185 8.61 2.96 -4.02
CA ASP A 185 9.65 3.78 -3.42
C ASP A 185 10.28 3.09 -2.20
N LYS A 186 9.53 2.31 -1.42
CA LYS A 186 10.04 1.48 -0.32
C LYS A 186 11.02 0.42 -0.82
N GLU A 187 10.66 -0.28 -1.91
CA GLU A 187 11.56 -1.24 -2.57
C GLU A 187 12.77 -0.53 -3.16
N LEU A 188 12.55 0.60 -3.84
CA LEU A 188 13.62 1.38 -4.42
C LEU A 188 14.61 1.87 -3.36
N PHE A 189 14.09 2.38 -2.24
CA PHE A 189 14.90 2.81 -1.10
C PHE A 189 15.58 1.62 -0.43
N SER A 190 14.92 0.47 -0.29
CA SER A 190 15.52 -0.74 0.30
C SER A 190 16.67 -1.26 -0.55
N ARG A 191 16.51 -1.31 -1.88
CA ARG A 191 17.58 -1.66 -2.83
C ARG A 191 18.71 -0.65 -2.78
N LEU A 192 18.38 0.63 -2.71
CA LEU A 192 19.36 1.69 -2.56
C LEU A 192 20.14 1.54 -1.25
N LEU A 193 19.45 1.35 -0.13
CA LEU A 193 20.02 1.14 1.19
C LEU A 193 20.91 -0.12 1.22
N THR A 194 20.45 -1.22 0.62
CA THR A 194 21.26 -2.46 0.48
C THR A 194 22.54 -2.17 -0.28
N TRP A 195 22.44 -1.53 -1.45
CA TRP A 195 23.60 -1.16 -2.25
C TRP A 195 24.59 -0.29 -1.47
N VAL A 196 24.09 0.67 -0.68
CA VAL A 196 24.95 1.48 0.18
C VAL A 196 25.57 0.67 1.32
N LEU A 197 24.81 -0.25 1.93
CA LEU A 197 25.30 -1.11 3.02
C LEU A 197 26.36 -2.11 2.54
N ASP A 198 26.18 -2.69 1.36
CA ASP A 198 27.17 -3.56 0.72
C ASP A 198 28.46 -2.79 0.43
N LEU A 199 28.34 -1.57 -0.11
CA LEU A 199 29.48 -0.69 -0.28
C LEU A 199 30.14 -0.36 1.08
N ASN A 200 29.32 -0.12 2.10
CA ASN A 200 29.80 0.21 3.44
C ASN A 200 30.59 -0.93 4.09
N ALA A 201 30.18 -2.18 3.86
CA ALA A 201 30.89 -3.37 4.34
C ALA A 201 32.34 -3.42 3.86
N THR A 202 32.65 -2.79 2.72
CA THR A 202 34.01 -2.72 2.16
C THR A 202 34.79 -1.47 2.59
N LYS A 203 34.12 -0.39 3.00
CA LYS A 203 34.74 0.92 3.28
C LYS A 203 34.72 1.35 4.75
N HIS A 204 34.04 0.60 5.63
CA HIS A 204 33.92 0.87 7.07
C HIS A 204 33.42 2.30 7.42
N LEU A 205 32.45 2.82 6.68
CA LEU A 205 31.86 4.12 6.98
C LEU A 205 30.89 4.00 8.16
N SER A 206 30.84 5.08 8.92
CA SER A 206 29.85 5.27 9.98
C SER A 206 28.58 5.90 9.39
N GLN A 207 27.46 5.71 10.09
CA GLN A 207 26.13 6.11 9.66
C GLN A 207 25.54 7.15 10.61
N LYS A 208 24.79 8.11 10.08
CA LYS A 208 24.07 9.09 10.92
C LYS A 208 22.89 9.72 10.19
N VAL A 209 21.77 9.88 10.88
CA VAL A 209 20.66 10.73 10.42
C VAL A 209 20.99 12.19 10.71
N ILE A 210 20.87 13.04 9.68
CA ILE A 210 21.19 14.47 9.77
C ILE A 210 19.99 15.26 9.27
N GLY A 211 19.57 16.29 10.03
CA GLY A 211 18.39 17.12 9.73
C GLY A 211 18.48 18.00 8.47
N GLY A 212 19.55 17.85 7.69
CA GLY A 212 19.71 18.47 6.38
C GLY A 212 20.93 19.37 6.23
N TYR A 213 21.38 19.50 4.99
CA TYR A 213 22.51 20.35 4.60
C TYR A 213 22.10 21.35 3.54
N THR A 214 22.68 22.54 3.61
CA THR A 214 22.67 23.49 2.51
C THR A 214 23.74 23.11 1.47
N GLY A 215 23.56 23.58 0.23
CA GLY A 215 24.49 23.28 -0.88
C GLY A 215 24.37 21.86 -1.43
N GLN A 216 23.17 21.26 -1.35
CA GLN A 216 22.88 19.97 -2.01
C GLN A 216 22.13 20.21 -3.34
N PRO A 217 22.04 19.19 -4.22
CA PRO A 217 21.17 19.24 -5.41
C PRO A 217 19.74 19.69 -5.07
N LEU A 218 19.07 20.36 -6.01
CA LEU A 218 17.86 21.16 -5.76
C LEU A 218 16.79 20.42 -4.96
N LYS A 219 16.53 19.15 -5.31
CA LYS A 219 15.50 18.32 -4.68
C LYS A 219 15.85 17.79 -3.29
N MET A 220 17.11 17.96 -2.85
CA MET A 220 17.69 17.36 -1.64
C MET A 220 18.25 18.41 -0.67
N ASN A 221 18.19 19.69 -1.02
CA ASN A 221 18.75 20.78 -0.22
C ASN A 221 17.87 21.08 1.01
N GLY A 222 18.48 21.00 2.21
CA GLY A 222 17.80 21.23 3.48
C GLY A 222 16.96 20.06 3.98
N LYS A 223 16.95 18.94 3.26
CA LYS A 223 16.17 17.74 3.62
C LYS A 223 16.92 16.83 4.56
N ARG A 224 16.20 16.16 5.47
CA ARG A 224 16.76 15.12 6.34
C ARG A 224 17.33 13.95 5.51
N MET A 225 18.51 13.48 5.90
CA MET A 225 19.25 12.46 5.16
C MET A 225 19.93 11.45 6.08
N LEU A 226 19.92 10.17 5.67
CA LEU A 226 20.82 9.15 6.21
C LEU A 226 22.18 9.30 5.52
N THR A 227 23.21 9.63 6.28
CA THR A 227 24.55 9.95 5.78
C THR A 227 25.55 8.85 6.13
N PHE A 228 26.35 8.44 5.14
CA PHE A 228 27.46 7.50 5.27
C PHE A 228 28.78 8.27 5.10
N ALA A 229 29.57 8.33 6.18
CA ALA A 229 30.79 9.10 6.26
C ALA A 229 31.74 8.56 7.33
N GLU A 230 32.99 9.01 7.31
CA GLU A 230 33.85 8.94 8.50
C GLU A 230 33.55 10.14 9.40
N PHE A 231 33.17 9.89 10.65
CA PHE A 231 32.91 10.93 11.64
C PHE A 231 34.09 11.05 12.60
N GLY A 232 34.51 12.28 12.89
CA GLY A 232 35.46 12.54 13.96
C GLY A 232 34.80 12.45 15.34
N GLU A 233 35.60 12.53 16.40
CA GLU A 233 35.18 12.38 17.81
C GLU A 233 34.01 13.30 18.22
N LYS A 234 33.83 14.44 17.55
CA LYS A 234 32.75 15.41 17.80
C LYS A 234 31.45 15.09 17.03
N GLY A 235 31.34 13.91 16.42
CA GLY A 235 30.16 13.45 15.69
C GLY A 235 29.86 14.22 14.40
N ARG A 236 30.84 14.94 13.86
CA ARG A 236 30.80 15.63 12.56
C ARG A 236 31.59 14.82 11.54
N ALA A 237 31.07 14.73 10.31
CA ALA A 237 31.80 14.12 9.21
C ALA A 237 33.14 14.85 9.02
N LEU A 238 34.22 14.09 8.87
CA LEU A 238 35.52 14.66 8.57
C LEU A 238 35.48 15.36 7.19
N PRO A 239 36.31 16.40 6.96
CA PRO A 239 36.38 17.07 5.67
C PRO A 239 36.59 16.07 4.54
N ASN A 240 35.78 16.16 3.48
CA ASN A 240 35.80 15.26 2.33
C ASN A 240 35.64 13.76 2.66
N ALA A 241 35.08 13.41 3.82
CA ALA A 241 34.94 12.02 4.25
C ALA A 241 33.51 11.47 4.17
N TRP A 242 32.54 12.27 3.73
CA TRP A 242 31.23 11.76 3.36
C TRP A 242 31.29 11.11 1.98
N ARG A 243 30.53 10.03 1.80
CA ARG A 243 30.54 9.22 0.56
C ARG A 243 29.16 9.15 -0.06
N ILE A 244 28.14 8.95 0.76
CA ILE A 244 26.76 8.76 0.27
C ILE A 244 25.78 9.41 1.24
N ARG A 245 24.70 9.97 0.70
CA ARG A 245 23.53 10.39 1.47
C ARG A 245 22.27 9.90 0.83
N LEU A 246 21.35 9.40 1.64
CA LEU A 246 20.02 8.96 1.22
C LEU A 246 18.98 9.92 1.77
N SER A 247 18.03 10.36 0.93
CA SER A 247 16.93 11.21 1.38
C SER A 247 16.00 10.45 2.31
N LEU A 248 15.58 11.09 3.40
CA LEU A 248 14.53 10.61 4.30
C LEU A 248 13.26 11.49 4.23
N GLU A 249 13.07 12.19 3.10
CA GLU A 249 11.94 13.12 2.87
C GLU A 249 11.49 13.15 1.40
N ASP A 250 10.18 13.28 1.19
CA ASP A 250 9.38 13.47 -0.04
C ASP A 250 9.58 12.46 -1.19
N ASN A 251 10.80 12.00 -1.45
CA ASN A 251 11.15 11.11 -2.55
C ASN A 251 12.43 10.32 -2.22
N VAL A 252 12.54 9.11 -2.78
CA VAL A 252 13.77 8.32 -2.74
C VAL A 252 14.84 9.02 -3.57
N GLY A 253 15.99 9.26 -2.95
CA GLY A 253 17.09 9.97 -3.60
C GLY A 253 18.42 9.58 -2.99
N VAL A 254 19.45 9.60 -3.84
CA VAL A 254 20.85 9.44 -3.44
C VAL A 254 21.64 10.69 -3.84
N VAL A 255 22.48 11.16 -2.95
CA VAL A 255 23.43 12.24 -3.22
C VAL A 255 24.84 11.71 -3.04
N LEU A 256 25.69 12.04 -4.02
CA LEU A 256 27.07 11.60 -4.13
C LEU A 256 28.00 12.81 -4.28
N PRO A 257 29.23 12.76 -3.75
CA PRO A 257 30.26 13.75 -4.05
C PRO A 257 30.59 13.81 -5.53
N LEU A 258 30.81 15.02 -6.06
CA LEU A 258 31.13 15.23 -7.48
C LEU A 258 32.42 14.54 -7.90
N ASP A 259 33.38 14.39 -6.98
CA ASP A 259 34.65 13.69 -7.21
C ASP A 259 34.47 12.21 -7.56
N PHE A 260 33.29 11.63 -7.28
CA PHE A 260 32.94 10.27 -7.66
C PHE A 260 32.07 10.21 -8.92
N LYS A 261 31.70 11.33 -9.56
CA LYS A 261 30.93 11.30 -10.80
C LYS A 261 31.73 10.58 -11.89
N SER A 262 31.10 9.62 -12.57
CA SER A 262 31.71 8.99 -13.74
C SER A 262 32.06 10.04 -14.81
N PRO A 263 33.29 10.03 -15.38
CA PRO A 263 33.69 10.98 -16.42
C PRO A 263 32.82 10.90 -17.69
N THR A 264 32.20 9.74 -17.93
CA THR A 264 31.35 9.48 -19.11
C THR A 264 29.88 9.79 -18.88
N LEU A 265 29.49 10.18 -17.65
CA LEU A 265 28.10 10.44 -17.31
C LEU A 265 27.60 11.75 -17.92
N GLU A 266 26.56 11.65 -18.73
CA GLU A 266 25.83 12.78 -19.33
C GLU A 266 25.19 13.66 -18.25
N GLU A 267 25.30 14.98 -18.40
CA GLU A 267 24.83 15.95 -17.39
C GLU A 267 23.30 15.99 -17.27
N ASP A 268 22.57 15.63 -18.32
CA ASP A 268 21.12 15.61 -18.34
C ASP A 268 20.52 14.48 -17.48
N LEU A 269 21.29 13.46 -17.14
CA LEU A 269 20.88 12.35 -16.26
C LEU A 269 21.01 12.66 -14.77
N VAL A 270 21.63 13.79 -14.41
CA VAL A 270 21.91 14.17 -13.01
C VAL A 270 21.45 15.59 -12.69
N ASP A 271 21.05 15.79 -11.44
CA ASP A 271 20.86 17.11 -10.86
C ASP A 271 22.19 17.55 -10.23
N ILE A 272 22.82 18.56 -10.82
CA ILE A 272 23.99 19.27 -10.29
C ILE A 272 23.56 20.71 -10.03
N LYS A 273 23.75 21.22 -8.81
CA LYS A 273 23.52 22.63 -8.51
C LYS A 273 24.83 23.41 -8.68
N TYR A 274 24.76 24.59 -9.29
CA TYR A 274 25.92 25.47 -9.47
C TYR A 274 26.65 25.71 -8.13
N ASN A 275 27.98 25.61 -8.12
CA ASN A 275 28.85 25.69 -6.93
C ASN A 275 28.62 24.62 -5.84
N THR A 276 27.99 23.48 -6.17
CA THR A 276 27.92 22.33 -5.25
C THR A 276 28.97 21.28 -5.62
N LYS A 277 29.57 20.65 -4.61
CA LYS A 277 30.49 19.51 -4.76
C LYS A 277 29.75 18.17 -4.74
N ALA A 278 28.50 18.16 -5.20
CA ALA A 278 27.62 17.01 -5.11
C ALA A 278 26.70 16.92 -6.31
N PHE A 279 26.29 15.70 -6.64
CA PHE A 279 25.30 15.42 -7.67
C PHE A 279 24.28 14.40 -7.16
N SER A 280 23.13 14.34 -7.82
CA SER A 280 22.10 13.32 -7.57
C SER A 280 21.58 12.79 -8.90
N PRO A 281 21.47 11.47 -9.11
CA PRO A 281 20.79 10.92 -10.27
C PRO A 281 19.33 11.39 -10.35
N LYS A 282 18.87 11.84 -11.52
CA LYS A 282 17.46 12.21 -11.71
C LYS A 282 16.52 11.00 -11.65
N ASN A 283 17.04 9.81 -11.96
CA ASN A 283 16.32 8.54 -11.92
C ASN A 283 17.11 7.51 -11.10
N VAL A 284 16.66 7.26 -9.87
CA VAL A 284 17.29 6.29 -8.95
C VAL A 284 17.16 4.84 -9.46
N ARG A 285 16.12 4.51 -10.24
CA ARG A 285 15.99 3.17 -10.84
C ARG A 285 17.06 2.91 -11.89
N ASP A 286 17.34 3.90 -12.75
CA ASP A 286 18.42 3.80 -13.74
C ASP A 286 19.78 3.69 -13.04
N PHE A 287 20.00 4.52 -12.01
CA PHE A 287 21.19 4.46 -11.18
C PHE A 287 21.41 3.07 -10.57
N LEU A 288 20.39 2.44 -10.00
CA LEU A 288 20.52 1.11 -9.39
C LEU A 288 20.63 -0.03 -10.39
N ALA A 289 20.21 0.18 -11.64
CA ALA A 289 20.40 -0.80 -12.70
C ALA A 289 21.86 -0.85 -13.17
N ASP A 290 22.55 0.29 -13.18
CA ASP A 290 23.96 0.40 -13.52
C ASP A 290 24.63 1.55 -12.74
N PRO A 291 25.08 1.32 -11.48
CA PRO A 291 25.65 2.41 -10.70
C PRO A 291 27.02 2.84 -11.22
N GLN A 292 27.76 1.99 -11.93
CA GLN A 292 29.09 2.31 -12.50
C GLN A 292 28.99 3.34 -13.62
N LYS A 293 27.89 3.36 -14.37
CA LYS A 293 27.57 4.45 -15.32
C LYS A 293 27.57 5.81 -14.64
N TYR A 294 27.16 5.89 -13.37
CA TYR A 294 26.99 7.14 -12.63
C TYR A 294 28.16 7.50 -11.73
N THR A 295 28.78 6.51 -11.08
CA THR A 295 29.76 6.73 -10.02
C THR A 295 30.98 5.81 -10.11
N THR A 296 32.15 6.36 -9.79
CA THR A 296 33.43 5.63 -9.64
C THR A 296 33.65 5.14 -8.21
N LEU A 297 32.65 5.29 -7.33
CA LEU A 297 32.74 4.95 -5.92
C LEU A 297 32.81 3.43 -5.65
N ILE A 298 32.41 2.60 -6.63
CA ILE A 298 32.39 1.13 -6.55
C ILE A 298 33.80 0.55 -6.68
#